data_AF-A0A537YU13-F1
#
_entry.id   AF-A0A537YU13-F1
#
_cell.length_a   1.000
_cell.length_b   1.000
_cell.length_c   1.000
_cell.angle_alpha   90.00
_cell.angle_beta   90.00
_cell.angle_gamma   90.00
#
_symmetry.space_group_name_H-M   'P 1'
#
loop_
_entity.id
_entity.type
_entity.pdbx_description
1 polymer ?
#
loop_
_entity_poly.entity_id
_entity_poly.type
_entity_poly.pdbx_seq_one_letter_code
_entity_poly.pdbx_strand_id
1 'polypeptide(L)'
;MHEGTVYWSSDGTAAMWVPEEPFAPGETLTVTTGLAVRGADQGVAELRVALTPRAPRAEPSSNSQPAPTKLPPSDTQHFVTRPDLKAPKLRVVTPATRTAPGYVFLTP
;
A
#
# COMPACT_ATOMS: atom_id res chain seq x y z
N MET A 1 -2.14 -12.68 -22.12
CA MET A 1 -1.34 -11.44 -22.23
C MET A 1 -2.20 -10.35 -21.64
N HIS A 2 -1.66 -9.56 -20.71
CA HIS A 2 -2.39 -8.45 -20.09
C HIS A 2 -2.02 -7.16 -20.79
N GLU A 3 -3.02 -6.38 -21.18
CA GLU A 3 -2.80 -5.03 -21.69
C GLU A 3 -2.50 -4.07 -20.53
N GLY A 4 -1.82 -2.97 -20.82
CA GLY A 4 -1.46 -1.99 -19.80
C GLY A 4 -0.79 -0.76 -20.36
N THR A 5 -0.71 0.27 -19.52
CA THR A 5 -0.13 1.56 -19.87
C THR A 5 1.19 1.78 -19.13
N VAL A 6 2.19 2.31 -19.84
CA VAL A 6 3.46 2.71 -19.23
C VAL A 6 3.40 4.19 -18.84
N TYR A 7 3.72 4.46 -17.58
CA TYR A 7 3.87 5.81 -17.04
C TYR A 7 5.33 6.08 -16.73
N TRP A 8 5.84 7.20 -17.22
CA TRP A 8 7.17 7.69 -16.89
C TRP A 8 7.14 8.44 -15.56
N SER A 9 8.20 8.29 -14.77
CA SER A 9 8.43 9.15 -13.61
C SER A 9 8.67 10.59 -14.06
N SER A 10 8.40 11.56 -13.19
CA SER A 10 8.53 12.98 -13.52
C SER A 10 9.94 13.42 -13.89
N ASP A 11 10.96 12.68 -13.43
CA ASP A 11 12.37 12.89 -13.76
C ASP A 11 12.84 12.05 -14.96
N GLY A 12 11.97 11.21 -15.53
CA GLY A 12 12.27 10.35 -16.69
C GLY A 12 13.24 9.20 -16.42
N THR A 13 13.60 8.95 -15.16
CA THR A 13 14.59 7.91 -14.81
C THR A 13 13.97 6.53 -14.60
N ALA A 14 12.64 6.47 -14.43
CA ALA A 14 11.91 5.25 -14.18
C ALA A 14 10.61 5.19 -15.00
N ALA A 15 10.14 3.97 -15.21
CA ALA A 15 8.85 3.67 -15.81
C ALA A 15 8.10 2.67 -14.95
N MET A 16 6.78 2.82 -14.91
CA MET A 16 5.84 1.90 -14.28
C MET A 16 4.87 1.40 -15.33
N TRP A 17 4.73 0.09 -15.49
CA TRP A 17 3.66 -0.49 -16.29
C TRP A 17 2.48 -0.82 -15.37
N VAL A 18 1.30 -0.37 -15.74
CA VAL A 18 0.06 -0.57 -14.99
C VAL A 18 -0.90 -1.39 -15.86
N PRO A 19 -1.31 -2.59 -15.43
CA PRO A 19 -2.25 -3.40 -16.21
C PRO A 19 -3.63 -2.76 -16.25
N GLU A 20 -4.36 -2.96 -17.33
CA GLU A 20 -5.77 -2.54 -17.43
C GLU A 20 -6.69 -3.40 -16.56
N GLU A 21 -6.32 -4.66 -16.35
CA GLU A 21 -7.07 -5.62 -15.53
C GLU A 21 -6.21 -6.14 -14.37
N PRO A 22 -6.77 -6.31 -13.16
CA PRO A 22 -6.03 -6.92 -12.06
C PRO A 22 -5.66 -8.38 -12.34
N PHE A 23 -4.48 -8.80 -11.88
CA PHE A 23 -4.10 -10.21 -11.90
C PHE A 23 -4.89 -11.06 -10.90
N ALA A 24 -5.12 -12.32 -11.24
CA ALA A 24 -5.79 -13.27 -10.36
C ALA A 24 -4.81 -13.87 -9.33
N PRO A 25 -5.24 -14.15 -8.08
CA PRO A 25 -4.43 -14.90 -7.13
C PRO A 25 -4.01 -16.27 -7.68
N GLY A 26 -2.73 -16.60 -7.56
CA GLY A 26 -2.16 -17.86 -8.06
C GLY A 26 -1.80 -17.85 -9.54
N GLU A 27 -2.13 -16.80 -10.28
CA GLU A 27 -1.77 -16.61 -11.68
C GLU A 27 -0.24 -16.60 -11.87
N THR A 28 0.22 -17.21 -12.96
CA THR A 28 1.64 -17.24 -13.34
C THR A 28 1.86 -16.25 -14.49
N LEU A 29 2.82 -15.35 -14.30
CA LEU A 29 3.16 -14.28 -15.22
C LEU A 29 4.54 -14.56 -15.81
N THR A 30 4.64 -14.44 -17.14
CA THR A 30 5.91 -14.48 -17.86
C THR A 30 6.23 -13.08 -18.35
N VAL A 31 7.36 -12.54 -17.91
CA VAL A 31 7.88 -11.25 -18.35
C VAL A 31 9.06 -11.50 -19.26
N THR A 32 9.01 -11.00 -20.49
CA THR A 32 10.11 -11.10 -21.46
C THR A 32 10.67 -9.72 -21.74
N THR A 33 11.98 -9.58 -21.69
CA THR A 33 12.68 -8.33 -21.98
C THR A 33 13.98 -8.61 -22.74
N GLY A 34 14.43 -7.63 -23.53
CA GLY A 34 15.76 -7.66 -24.15
C GLY A 34 16.90 -7.28 -23.18
N LEU A 35 16.58 -6.94 -21.93
CA LEU A 35 17.56 -6.52 -20.93
C LEU A 35 18.07 -7.71 -20.11
N ALA A 36 19.34 -7.67 -19.74
CA ALA A 36 19.90 -8.59 -18.77
C ALA A 36 19.42 -8.22 -17.36
N VAL A 37 18.37 -8.91 -16.89
CA VAL A 37 17.80 -8.72 -15.55
C VAL A 37 18.31 -9.81 -14.62
N ARG A 38 18.80 -9.44 -13.44
CA ARG A 38 19.24 -10.40 -12.42
C ARG A 38 18.06 -11.29 -12.00
N GLY A 39 18.24 -12.61 -12.11
CA GLY A 39 17.21 -13.61 -11.78
C GLY A 39 16.28 -13.96 -12.94
N ALA A 40 16.42 -13.29 -14.09
CA ALA A 40 15.80 -13.72 -15.34
C ALA A 40 16.76 -14.63 -16.11
N ASP A 41 16.24 -15.68 -16.74
CA ASP A 41 16.99 -16.52 -17.66
C ASP A 41 16.76 -16.01 -19.10
N GLN A 42 17.83 -15.59 -19.77
CA GLN A 42 17.77 -15.00 -21.11
C GLN A 42 16.74 -13.84 -21.24
N GLY A 43 16.60 -13.02 -20.20
CA GLY A 43 15.62 -11.92 -20.18
C GLY A 43 14.17 -12.36 -19.94
N VAL A 44 13.95 -13.63 -19.61
CA VAL A 44 12.65 -14.18 -19.22
C VAL A 44 12.60 -14.37 -17.71
N ALA A 45 11.59 -13.79 -17.08
CA ALA A 45 11.29 -13.97 -15.67
C ALA A 45 9.88 -14.55 -15.49
N GLU A 46 9.76 -15.51 -14.58
CA GLU A 46 8.48 -16.09 -14.19
C GLU A 46 8.13 -15.63 -12.78
N LEU A 47 6.93 -15.08 -12.61
CA LEU A 47 6.41 -14.63 -11.33
C LEU A 47 5.08 -15.30 -11.07
N ARG A 48 4.78 -15.57 -9.80
CA ARG A 48 3.46 -16.07 -9.41
C ARG A 48 2.80 -15.10 -8.46
N VAL A 49 1.58 -14.69 -8.80
CA VAL A 49 0.75 -13.87 -7.93
C VAL A 49 0.42 -14.69 -6.70
N ALA A 50 0.76 -14.18 -5.53
CA ALA A 50 0.51 -14.89 -4.29
C ALA A 50 -0.98 -15.18 -4.13
N LEU A 51 -1.30 -16.38 -3.61
CA LEU A 51 -2.63 -16.64 -3.07
C LEU A 51 -2.74 -15.81 -1.80
N THR A 52 -3.64 -14.82 -1.78
CA THR A 52 -3.98 -14.14 -0.54
C THR A 52 -4.58 -15.18 0.39
N PRO A 53 -3.98 -15.49 1.55
CA PRO A 53 -4.70 -16.21 2.57
C PRO A 53 -5.95 -15.38 2.86
N ARG A 54 -7.13 -15.99 2.86
CA ARG A 54 -8.30 -15.33 3.43
C ARG A 54 -7.89 -14.96 4.85
N ALA A 55 -7.70 -13.67 5.12
CA ALA A 55 -7.47 -13.24 6.49
C ALA A 55 -8.60 -13.87 7.32
N PRO A 56 -8.30 -14.55 8.45
CA PRO A 56 -9.36 -14.99 9.33
C PRO A 56 -10.24 -13.77 9.56
N ARG A 57 -11.55 -13.92 9.36
CA ARG A 57 -12.52 -12.88 9.68
C ARG A 57 -12.13 -12.39 11.06
N ALA A 58 -11.69 -11.14 11.16
CA ALA A 58 -11.50 -10.54 12.47
C ALA A 58 -12.88 -10.59 13.11
N GLU A 59 -13.07 -11.52 14.04
CA GLU A 59 -14.11 -11.40 15.05
C GLU A 59 -13.96 -9.98 15.58
N PRO A 60 -15.01 -9.15 15.60
CA PRO A 60 -14.90 -7.82 16.18
C PRO A 60 -14.35 -8.02 17.58
N SER A 61 -13.13 -7.54 17.83
CA SER A 61 -12.59 -7.60 19.17
C SER A 61 -13.59 -6.83 20.03
N SER A 62 -14.06 -7.47 21.10
CA SER A 62 -14.88 -6.81 22.11
C SER A 62 -14.18 -5.59 22.74
N ASN A 63 -12.94 -5.30 22.34
CA ASN A 63 -12.16 -4.12 22.66
C ASN A 63 -12.26 -3.04 21.57
N SER A 64 -13.43 -2.88 20.95
CA SER A 64 -13.79 -1.61 20.29
C SER A 64 -13.99 -0.58 21.40
N GLN A 65 -12.90 -0.18 22.06
CA GLN A 65 -12.92 0.95 22.94
C GLN A 65 -13.22 2.16 22.06
N PRO A 66 -14.33 2.88 22.29
CA PRO A 66 -14.61 4.09 21.54
C PRO A 66 -13.37 4.99 21.61
N ALA A 67 -13.00 5.58 20.47
CA ALA A 67 -11.90 6.54 20.43
C ALA A 67 -12.09 7.52 21.59
N PRO A 68 -11.08 7.70 22.46
CA PRO A 68 -11.25 8.53 23.64
C PRO A 68 -11.69 9.92 23.20
N THR A 69 -12.83 10.39 23.73
CA THR A 69 -13.41 11.71 23.42
C THR A 69 -12.46 12.86 23.75
N LYS A 70 -11.37 12.56 24.46
CA LYS A 70 -10.28 13.45 24.78
C LYS A 70 -8.98 12.66 24.67
N LEU A 71 -8.14 12.96 23.68
CA LEU A 71 -6.79 12.40 23.65
C LEU A 71 -6.06 12.83 24.94
N PRO A 72 -5.42 11.91 25.68
CA PRO A 72 -4.56 12.28 26.78
C PRO A 72 -3.44 13.22 26.26
N PRO A 73 -2.94 14.16 27.07
CA PRO A 73 -1.92 15.14 26.63
C PRO A 73 -0.65 14.49 26.05
N SER A 74 -0.42 13.21 26.34
CA SER A 74 0.75 12.42 25.98
C SER A 74 0.68 11.72 24.62
N ASP A 75 -0.42 11.80 23.87
CA ASP A 75 -0.54 11.17 22.53
C ASP A 75 0.16 11.95 21.41
N THR A 76 1.04 12.89 21.74
CA THR A 76 1.83 13.61 20.74
C THR A 76 3.00 12.74 20.30
N GLN A 77 3.05 12.39 19.02
CA GLN A 77 4.19 11.70 18.45
C GLN A 77 5.47 12.52 18.61
N HIS A 78 6.52 11.88 19.12
CA HIS A 78 7.86 12.47 19.29
C HIS A 78 8.85 11.82 18.30
N PHE A 79 9.65 12.65 17.63
CA PHE A 79 10.69 12.17 16.72
C PHE A 79 12.01 11.99 17.48
N VAL A 80 12.55 10.76 17.47
CA VAL A 80 13.78 10.41 18.21
C VAL A 80 15.00 11.16 17.69
N THR A 81 15.14 11.29 16.37
CA THR A 81 16.32 11.91 15.72
C THR A 81 16.20 13.42 15.56
N ARG A 82 14.97 13.95 15.58
CA ARG A 82 14.64 15.37 15.42
C ARG A 82 13.61 15.80 16.47
N PRO A 83 13.98 15.79 17.76
CA PRO A 83 13.05 16.07 18.86
C PRO A 83 12.51 17.52 18.86
N ASP A 84 13.12 18.40 18.06
CA ASP A 84 12.65 19.75 17.79
C ASP A 84 11.37 19.79 16.91
N LEU A 85 11.10 18.72 16.15
CA LEU A 85 9.92 18.64 15.30
C LEU A 85 8.67 18.33 16.12
N LYS A 86 7.60 19.07 15.82
CA LYS A 86 6.27 18.88 16.38
C LYS A 86 5.36 18.32 15.31
N ALA A 87 4.68 17.22 15.61
CA ALA A 87 3.70 16.65 14.68
C ALA A 87 2.59 17.67 14.37
N PRO A 88 2.13 17.76 13.11
CA PRO A 88 1.04 18.66 12.74
C PRO A 88 -0.29 18.20 13.36
N LYS A 89 -1.13 19.16 13.75
CA LYS A 89 -2.50 18.88 14.20
C LYS A 89 -3.39 18.74 12.97
N LEU A 90 -3.98 17.57 12.76
CA LEU A 90 -4.91 17.31 11.67
C LEU A 90 -6.36 17.47 12.13
N ARG A 91 -7.19 18.09 11.29
CA ARG A 91 -8.64 18.15 11.46
C ARG A 91 -9.32 17.55 10.24
N VAL A 92 -10.00 16.42 10.42
CA VAL A 92 -10.80 15.80 9.35
C VAL A 92 -12.13 16.56 9.27
N VAL A 93 -12.37 17.26 8.16
CA VAL A 93 -13.57 18.09 7.94
C VAL A 93 -14.58 17.47 6.99
N THR A 94 -14.17 16.43 6.27
CA THR A 94 -14.98 15.78 5.25
C THR A 94 -15.15 14.30 5.61
N PRO A 95 -16.37 13.81 5.83
CA PRO A 95 -16.63 12.39 6.01
C PRO A 95 -16.31 11.62 4.73
N ALA A 96 -15.59 10.51 4.84
CA ALA A 96 -15.37 9.61 3.71
C ALA A 96 -16.66 8.85 3.38
N THR A 97 -16.95 8.66 2.08
CA THR A 97 -18.08 7.84 1.61
C THR A 97 -17.56 6.60 0.87
N ARG A 98 -18.34 5.51 0.87
CA ARG A 98 -17.95 4.20 0.27
C ARG A 98 -16.65 3.61 0.82
N THR A 99 -16.43 3.75 2.13
CA THR A 99 -15.27 3.15 2.80
C THR A 99 -15.48 1.66 3.06
N ALA A 100 -14.43 0.86 2.93
CA ALA A 100 -14.42 -0.50 3.46
C ALA A 100 -14.51 -0.47 5.00
N PRO A 101 -15.04 -1.51 5.67
CA PRO A 101 -14.99 -1.62 7.13
C PRO A 101 -13.53 -1.71 7.58
N GLY A 102 -12.94 -0.59 8.02
CA GLY A 102 -11.54 -0.57 8.45
C GLY A 102 -10.82 0.76 8.25
N TYR A 103 -9.66 0.86 8.89
CA TYR A 103 -8.97 2.07 9.34
C TYR A 103 -8.57 3.10 8.26
N VAL A 104 -8.64 4.37 8.64
CA VAL A 104 -7.90 5.47 8.01
C VAL A 104 -6.45 5.41 8.52
N PHE A 105 -5.49 5.19 7.62
CA PHE A 105 -4.07 5.29 7.94
C PHE A 105 -3.60 6.73 7.74
N LEU A 106 -3.13 7.35 8.82
CA LEU A 106 -2.37 8.59 8.78
C LEU A 106 -0.93 8.22 9.11
N THR A 107 -0.06 8.20 8.10
CA THR A 107 1.38 8.03 8.32
C THR A 107 2.05 9.41 8.30
N PRO A 108 3.04 9.66 9.18
CA PRO A 108 3.87 10.87 9.14
C PRO A 108 4.71 10.98 7.86
#